data_AF-A0A562Q044-F1
#
_entry.id   AF-A0A562Q044-F1
#
_cell.length_a   1.000
_cell.length_b   1.000
_cell.length_c   1.000
_cell.angle_alpha   90.00
_cell.angle_beta   90.00
_cell.angle_gamma   90.00
#
_symmetry.space_group_name_H-M   'P 1'
#
loop_
_entity.id
_entity.type
_entity.pdbx_description
1 polymer ?
#
loop_
_entity_poly.entity_id
_entity_poly.type
_entity_poly.pdbx_seq_one_letter_code
_entity_poly.pdbx_strand_id
1 'polypeptide(L)'
;MDRQQQLLRMAQRIAAATAASDWKALAAQNTLMASSLPAMAAQGKWTPAERAALAALRQQHREAVLRVGAASTELGKHLQQMNMNKEGWLAYALDNDLAGTQA
;
A
#
# COMPACT_ATOMS: atom_id res chain seq x y z
N MET A 1 20.10 -13.61 -18.35
CA MET A 1 18.80 -13.51 -19.03
C MET A 1 17.64 -13.83 -18.08
N ASP A 2 17.61 -15.00 -17.43
CA ASP A 2 16.50 -15.40 -16.56
C ASP A 2 16.26 -14.46 -15.36
N ARG A 3 17.33 -14.08 -14.63
CA ARG A 3 17.26 -13.09 -13.53
C ARG A 3 16.68 -11.73 -13.97
N GLN A 4 17.12 -11.21 -15.12
CA GLN A 4 16.61 -9.95 -15.66
C GLN A 4 15.11 -10.03 -15.98
N GLN A 5 14.67 -11.11 -16.64
CA GLN A 5 13.25 -11.30 -16.96
C GLN A 5 12.41 -11.48 -15.70
N GLN A 6 12.94 -12.15 -14.68
CA GLN A 6 12.27 -12.30 -13.39
C GLN A 6 12.08 -10.94 -12.71
N LEU A 7 13.11 -10.09 -12.67
CA LEU A 7 13.04 -8.72 -12.12
C LEU A 7 12.01 -7.85 -12.85
N LEU A 8 11.99 -7.89 -14.18
CA LEU A 8 11.03 -7.14 -14.99
C LEU A 8 9.60 -7.62 -14.76
N ARG A 9 9.38 -8.94 -14.66
CA ARG A 9 8.06 -9.50 -14.32
C ARG A 9 7.59 -9.08 -12.93
N MET A 10 8.49 -9.04 -11.95
CA MET A 10 8.16 -8.54 -10.61
C MET A 10 7.79 -7.06 -10.63
N ALA A 11 8.50 -6.25 -11.42
CA ALA A 11 8.20 -4.82 -11.57
C ALA A 11 6.81 -4.60 -12.18
N GLN A 12 6.47 -5.35 -13.24
CA GLN A 12 5.15 -5.30 -13.89
C GLN A 12 4.02 -5.72 -12.94
N ARG A 13 4.22 -6.77 -12.14
CA ARG A 13 3.23 -7.23 -11.15
C ARG A 13 2.95 -6.20 -10.07
N ILE A 14 4.00 -5.52 -9.60
CA ILE A 14 3.84 -4.43 -8.62
C ILE A 14 3.11 -3.25 -9.25
N ALA A 15 3.48 -2.85 -10.46
CA ALA A 15 2.80 -1.78 -11.18
C ALA A 15 1.30 -2.08 -11.35
N ALA A 16 0.98 -3.31 -11.77
CA ALA A 16 -0.41 -3.76 -11.94
C ALA A 16 -1.19 -3.78 -10.61
N ALA A 17 -0.63 -4.37 -9.55
CA ALA A 17 -1.26 -4.40 -8.23
C ALA A 17 -1.47 -2.99 -7.66
N THR A 18 -0.50 -2.10 -7.88
CA THR A 18 -0.56 -0.69 -7.48
C THR A 18 -1.63 0.08 -8.24
N ALA A 19 -1.76 -0.16 -9.56
CA ALA A 19 -2.77 0.48 -10.39
C ALA A 19 -4.19 0.00 -10.05
N ALA A 20 -4.34 -1.29 -9.72
CA ALA A 20 -5.61 -1.88 -9.31
C ALA A 20 -5.98 -1.61 -7.84
N SER A 21 -5.10 -0.95 -7.06
CA SER A 21 -5.25 -0.82 -5.60
C SER A 21 -5.44 -2.17 -4.88
N ASP A 22 -4.87 -3.25 -5.45
CA ASP A 22 -4.92 -4.59 -4.85
C ASP A 22 -3.82 -4.70 -3.78
N TRP A 23 -4.13 -4.21 -2.59
CA TRP A 23 -3.19 -4.15 -1.47
C TRP A 23 -2.71 -5.54 -1.02
N LYS A 24 -3.55 -6.58 -1.19
CA LYS A 24 -3.20 -7.95 -0.83
C LYS A 24 -2.21 -8.55 -1.82
N ALA A 25 -2.44 -8.37 -3.12
CA ALA A 25 -1.48 -8.75 -4.15
C ALA A 25 -0.16 -8.00 -3.98
N LEU A 26 -0.21 -6.70 -3.64
CA LEU A 26 0.96 -5.88 -3.39
C LEU A 26 1.80 -6.38 -2.21
N ALA A 27 1.15 -6.75 -1.09
CA ALA A 27 1.82 -7.35 0.06
C ALA A 27 2.48 -8.70 -0.29
N ALA A 28 1.78 -9.56 -1.04
CA ALA A 28 2.33 -10.84 -1.49
C ALA A 28 3.57 -10.66 -2.39
N GLN A 29 3.53 -9.70 -3.33
CA GLN A 29 4.68 -9.39 -4.18
C GLN A 29 5.85 -8.80 -3.38
N ASN A 30 5.58 -7.97 -2.37
CA ASN A 30 6.63 -7.41 -1.50
C ASN A 30 7.35 -8.50 -0.69
N THR A 31 6.60 -9.46 -0.13
CA THR A 31 7.18 -10.63 0.56
C THR A 31 7.99 -11.51 -0.39
N LEU A 32 7.48 -11.73 -1.60
CA LEU A 32 8.21 -12.46 -2.63
C LEU A 32 9.51 -11.74 -3.01
N MET A 33 9.51 -10.41 -3.14
CA MET A 33 10.73 -9.62 -3.36
C MET A 33 11.73 -9.78 -2.23
N ALA A 34 11.29 -9.65 -0.98
CA ALA A 34 12.16 -9.72 0.19
C ALA A 34 12.88 -11.07 0.29
N SER A 35 12.19 -12.16 -0.08
CA SER A 35 12.78 -13.50 -0.09
C SER A 35 13.64 -13.82 -1.33
N SER A 36 13.25 -13.34 -2.51
CA SER A 36 13.90 -13.74 -3.76
C SER A 36 15.10 -12.86 -4.15
N LEU A 37 15.10 -11.57 -3.81
CA LEU A 37 16.20 -10.66 -4.15
C LEU A 37 17.53 -11.04 -3.49
N PRO A 38 17.59 -11.43 -2.20
CA PRO A 38 18.84 -11.91 -1.59
C PRO A 38 19.36 -13.18 -2.25
N ALA A 39 18.47 -14.13 -2.56
CA ALA A 39 18.83 -15.37 -3.25
C ALA A 39 19.37 -15.09 -4.66
N MET A 40 18.80 -14.14 -5.40
CA MET A 40 19.31 -13.71 -6.71
C MET A 40 20.66 -12.97 -6.61
N ALA A 41 20.88 -12.20 -5.54
CA ALA A 41 22.15 -11.52 -5.29
C ALA A 41 23.28 -12.51 -4.93
N ALA A 42 22.93 -13.63 -4.29
CA ALA A 42 23.89 -14.70 -3.96
C ALA A 42 24.39 -15.45 -5.21
N GLN A 43 23.69 -15.38 -6.35
CA GLN A 43 24.08 -16.00 -7.63
C GLN A 43 25.21 -15.25 -8.36
N GLY A 44 25.88 -14.31 -7.69
CA GLY A 44 27.04 -13.58 -8.22
C GLY A 44 26.71 -12.18 -8.74
N LYS A 45 27.74 -11.51 -9.27
CA LYS A 45 27.72 -10.08 -9.62
C LYS A 45 26.62 -9.75 -10.63
N TRP A 46 25.87 -8.70 -10.34
CA TRP A 46 24.87 -8.13 -11.25
C TRP A 46 25.51 -7.54 -12.50
N THR A 47 25.00 -7.95 -13.65
CA THR A 47 25.32 -7.36 -14.95
C THR A 47 24.67 -5.97 -15.09
N PRO A 48 25.15 -5.10 -16.00
CA PRO A 48 24.55 -3.78 -16.24
C PRO A 48 23.05 -3.86 -16.59
N ALA A 49 22.64 -4.84 -17.40
CA ALA A 49 21.25 -5.05 -17.78
C ALA A 49 20.37 -5.44 -16.58
N GLU A 50 20.88 -6.28 -15.67
CA GLU A 50 20.15 -6.66 -14.46
C GLU A 50 20.06 -5.50 -13.46
N ARG A 51 21.10 -4.65 -13.36
CA ARG A 51 21.03 -3.42 -12.56
C ARG A 51 20.00 -2.45 -13.09
N ALA A 52 19.87 -2.31 -14.40
CA ALA A 52 18.81 -1.50 -15.01
C ALA A 52 17.42 -2.05 -14.65
N ALA A 53 17.23 -3.38 -14.71
CA ALA A 53 15.97 -4.01 -14.29
C ALA A 53 15.69 -3.84 -12.78
N LEU A 54 16.71 -3.92 -11.92
CA LEU A 54 16.58 -3.62 -10.49
C LEU A 54 16.20 -2.15 -10.23
N ALA A 55 16.78 -1.22 -10.98
CA ALA A 55 16.45 0.19 -10.87
C ALA A 55 14.99 0.46 -11.27
N ALA A 56 14.51 -0.18 -12.34
CA ALA A 56 13.10 -0.12 -12.75
C ALA A 56 12.16 -0.71 -11.67
N LEU A 57 12.50 -1.88 -11.11
CA LEU A 57 11.76 -2.49 -10.01
C LEU A 57 11.69 -1.57 -8.78
N ARG A 58 12.82 -0.95 -8.41
CA ARG A 58 12.88 0.01 -7.30
C ARG A 58 12.02 1.25 -7.53
N GLN A 59 11.97 1.75 -8.77
CA GLN A 59 11.12 2.89 -9.10
C GLN A 59 9.63 2.54 -8.92
N GLN A 60 9.20 1.38 -9.42
CA GLN A 60 7.82 0.91 -9.26
C GLN A 60 7.45 0.67 -7.78
N HIS A 61 8.38 0.13 -6.99
CA HIS A 61 8.17 -0.04 -5.55
C HIS A 61 8.00 1.30 -4.81
N ARG A 62 8.78 2.33 -5.19
CA ARG A 62 8.62 3.68 -4.60
C ARG A 62 7.27 4.29 -4.93
N GLU A 63 6.83 4.16 -6.17
CA GLU A 63 5.50 4.63 -6.60
C GLU A 63 4.39 3.90 -5.83
N ALA A 64 4.53 2.59 -5.63
CA ALA A 64 3.63 1.81 -4.78
C ALA A 64 3.56 2.33 -3.34
N VAL A 65 4.70 2.61 -2.72
CA VAL A 65 4.76 3.17 -1.35
C VAL A 65 4.03 4.51 -1.27
N LEU A 66 4.22 5.40 -2.25
CA LEU A 66 3.51 6.67 -2.30
C LEU A 66 1.99 6.49 -2.41
N ARG A 67 1.53 5.56 -3.27
CA ARG A 67 0.09 5.28 -3.42
C ARG A 67 -0.52 4.68 -2.15
N VAL A 68 0.16 3.73 -1.52
CA VAL A 68 -0.28 3.13 -0.25
C VAL A 68 -0.34 4.19 0.84
N GLY A 69 0.66 5.09 0.91
CA GLY A 69 0.68 6.22 1.83
C GLY A 69 -0.53 7.13 1.65
N ALA A 70 -0.80 7.56 0.41
CA ALA A 70 -1.96 8.39 0.08
C ALA A 70 -3.28 7.70 0.44
N ALA A 71 -3.45 6.41 0.10
CA ALA A 71 -4.63 5.64 0.44
C ALA A 71 -4.82 5.49 1.96
N SER A 72 -3.74 5.32 2.70
CA SER A 72 -3.77 5.22 4.17
C SER A 72 -4.15 6.54 4.82
N THR A 73 -3.61 7.66 4.32
CA THR A 73 -4.01 9.01 4.77
C THR A 73 -5.49 9.27 4.51
N GLU A 74 -6.00 8.91 3.34
CA GLU A 74 -7.40 9.11 3.00
C GLU A 74 -8.34 8.24 3.85
N LEU A 75 -7.98 6.98 4.08
CA LEU A 75 -8.70 6.11 5.01
C LEU A 75 -8.73 6.70 6.43
N GLY A 76 -7.60 7.26 6.89
CA GLY A 76 -7.53 7.94 8.19
C GLY A 76 -8.51 9.10 8.31
N LYS A 77 -8.63 9.94 7.28
CA LYS A 77 -9.61 11.04 7.25
C LYS A 77 -11.05 10.53 7.29
N HIS A 78 -11.36 9.50 6.51
CA HIS A 78 -12.70 8.91 6.50
C HIS A 78 -13.09 8.32 7.86
N LEU A 79 -12.15 7.63 8.52
CA LEU A 79 -12.38 7.10 9.88
C LEU A 79 -12.57 8.22 10.91
N GLN A 80 -11.78 9.29 10.83
CA GLN A 80 -11.94 10.47 11.68
C GLN A 80 -13.31 11.12 11.48
N GLN A 81 -13.73 11.31 10.22
CA GLN A 81 -15.04 11.88 9.90
C GLN A 81 -16.18 11.00 10.41
N MET A 82 -16.06 9.67 10.29
CA MET A 82 -17.07 8.74 10.81
C MET A 82 -17.17 8.80 12.34
N ASN A 83 -16.04 8.91 13.05
CA ASN A 83 -16.04 9.08 14.51
C ASN A 83 -16.65 10.43 14.92
N MET A 84 -16.28 11.54 14.29
CA MET A 84 -16.85 12.86 14.58
C MET A 84 -18.36 12.90 14.32
N ASN A 85 -18.81 12.28 13.22
CA ASN A 85 -20.24 12.17 12.95
C ASN A 85 -20.92 11.37 14.06
N LYS A 86 -20.39 10.20 14.44
CA LYS A 86 -20.95 9.37 15.51
C LYS A 86 -21.04 10.12 16.84
N GLU A 87 -20.01 10.87 17.21
CA GLU A 87 -20.00 11.74 18.39
C GLU A 87 -21.06 12.85 18.29
N GLY A 88 -21.24 13.45 17.12
CA GLY A 88 -22.29 14.44 16.88
C GLY A 88 -23.71 13.89 17.03
N TRP A 89 -23.98 12.69 16.50
CA TRP A 89 -25.28 12.01 16.70
C TRP A 89 -25.51 11.63 18.18
N LEU A 90 -24.46 11.18 18.88
CA LEU A 90 -24.54 10.86 20.32
C LEU A 90 -24.77 12.11 21.18
N ALA A 91 -24.09 13.21 20.88
CA ALA A 91 -24.30 14.48 21.58
C ALA A 91 -25.73 15.00 21.38
N TYR A 92 -26.25 14.93 20.14
CA TYR A 92 -27.62 15.33 19.86
C TYR A 92 -28.65 14.42 20.55
N ALA A 93 -28.40 13.11 20.60
CA ALA A 93 -29.28 12.18 21.30
C ALA A 93 -29.31 12.43 22.82
N LEU A 94 -28.15 12.68 23.44
CA LEU A 94 -28.05 12.99 24.87
C LEU A 94 -28.67 14.34 25.23
N ASP A 95 -28.49 15.36 24.39
CA ASP A 95 -29.09 16.69 24.60
C ASP A 95 -30.61 16.64 24.48
N ASN A 96 -31.14 15.83 23.55
CA ASN A 96 -32.58 15.61 23.41
C ASN A 96 -33.19 14.82 24.60
N ASP A 97 -32.45 13.87 25.19
CA ASP A 97 -32.89 13.09 26.37
C ASP A 97 -32.87 13.96 27.65
N LEU A 98 -31.89 14.87 27.78
CA LEU A 98 -31.87 15.87 28.85
C LEU A 98 -32.96 16.94 28.69
N ALA A 99 -33.28 17.34 27.46
CA ALA A 99 -34.36 18.30 27.19
C ALA A 99 -35.75 17.68 27.43
N GLY A 100 -35.92 16.37 27.19
CA GLY A 100 -37.18 15.65 27.42
C GLY A 100 -37.48 15.34 28.89
N THR A 101 -36.50 15.43 29.79
CA THR A 101 -36.66 15.17 31.23
C THR A 101 -36.94 16.42 32.07
N GLN A 102 -37.06 17.60 31.44
CA GLN A 102 -37.43 18.86 32.10
C GLN A 102 -38.85 19.38 31.75
N ALA A 103 -39.70 18.56 31.14
CA ALA A 103 -41.12 18.87 30.89
C ALA A 103 -42.02 18.08 31.84
#